data_AF-A0AA39R2S6-F1
#
_entry.id   AF-A0AA39R2S6-F1
#
_cell.length_a   1.000
_cell.length_b   1.000
_cell.length_c   1.000
_cell.angle_alpha   90.00
_cell.angle_beta   90.00
_cell.angle_gamma   90.00
#
_symmetry.space_group_name_H-M   'P 1'
#
loop_
_entity.id
_entity.type
_entity.pdbx_description
1 polymer ?
#
loop_
_entity_poly.entity_id
_entity_poly.type
_entity_poly.pdbx_seq_one_letter_code
_entity_poly.pdbx_strand_id
1 'polypeptide(L)'
;MISLGLEGSANKLGIGLILHPPKGRPAIPLSNIRHTYNSPPGSGFLPKDTAKHHRTWLIPIIKAALRDAKITIRDIDCICYTRGPGMGAPLQSVALAARTLSLLWNKPTDEVLVKWRD
;
A
#
# COMPACT_ATOMS: atom_id res chain seq x y z
N MET A 1 -14.37 -5.09 9.81
CA MET A 1 -13.78 -3.91 9.17
C MET A 1 -12.81 -4.36 8.10
N ILE A 2 -12.79 -3.76 6.92
CA ILE A 2 -11.81 -4.04 5.86
C ILE A 2 -10.87 -2.83 5.71
N SER A 3 -9.57 -3.07 5.87
CA SER A 3 -8.54 -2.05 5.66
C SER A 3 -7.83 -2.22 4.31
N LEU A 4 -7.59 -1.12 3.60
CA LEU A 4 -6.70 -1.07 2.44
C LEU A 4 -5.31 -0.58 2.88
N GLY A 5 -4.30 -1.45 2.84
CA GLY A 5 -2.92 -1.12 3.18
C GLY A 5 -2.06 -0.82 1.95
N LEU A 6 -1.32 0.29 1.98
CA LEU A 6 -0.37 0.70 0.94
C LEU A 6 1.07 0.65 1.49
N GLU A 7 1.91 -0.20 0.89
CA GLU A 7 3.33 -0.34 1.23
C GLU A 7 4.19 0.11 0.05
N GLY A 8 5.19 0.95 0.30
CA GLY A 8 6.17 1.34 -0.70
C GLY A 8 7.37 2.05 -0.08
N SER A 9 7.93 1.44 0.96
CA SER A 9 9.10 1.95 1.69
C SER A 9 10.42 1.73 0.93
N ALA A 10 10.46 0.73 0.05
CA ALA A 10 11.64 0.30 -0.69
C ALA A 10 11.32 0.15 -2.20
N ASN A 11 11.94 -0.82 -2.90
CA ASN A 11 11.73 -1.02 -4.33
C ASN A 11 10.48 -1.83 -4.69
N LYS A 12 9.77 -2.37 -3.70
CA LYS A 12 8.49 -3.05 -3.89
C LYS A 12 7.37 -2.05 -3.60
N LEU A 13 6.29 -2.16 -4.36
CA LEU A 13 5.03 -1.50 -4.06
C LEU A 13 4.01 -2.61 -3.79
N GLY A 14 3.39 -2.59 -2.61
CA GLY A 14 2.41 -3.59 -2.17
C GLY A 14 1.06 -2.96 -1.84
N ILE A 15 -0.03 -3.65 -2.19
CA ILE A 15 -1.39 -3.35 -1.76
C ILE A 15 -1.97 -4.58 -1.07
N GLY A 16 -2.36 -4.40 0.19
CA GLY A 16 -3.04 -5.42 0.99
C GLY A 16 -4.49 -5.04 1.27
N LEU A 17 -5.39 -6.01 1.21
CA LEU A 17 -6.74 -5.90 1.75
C LEU A 17 -6.87 -6.90 2.89
N ILE A 18 -7.27 -6.44 4.06
CA ILE A 18 -7.35 -7.28 5.27
C ILE A 18 -8.73 -7.08 5.91
N LEU A 19 -9.43 -8.19 6.15
CA LEU A 19 -10.63 -8.23 6.98
C LEU A 19 -10.21 -8.39 8.44
N HIS A 20 -10.59 -7.43 9.26
CA HIS A 20 -10.49 -7.43 10.72
C HIS A 20 -11.84 -7.84 11.31
N PRO A 21 -11.98 -9.09 11.81
CA PRO A 21 -13.20 -9.52 12.49
C PRO A 21 -13.26 -8.91 13.90
N PRO A 22 -14.37 -9.13 14.64
CA PRO A 22 -14.47 -8.76 16.04
C PRO A 22 -13.30 -9.31 16.89
N LYS A 23 -13.03 -8.63 17.99
CA LYS A 23 -11.92 -8.94 18.91
C LYS A 23 -11.91 -10.43 19.30
N GLY A 24 -10.72 -11.03 19.30
CA GLY A 24 -10.53 -12.45 19.60
C GLY A 24 -10.49 -13.35 18.37
N ARG A 25 -10.64 -12.81 17.16
CA ARG A 25 -10.40 -13.54 15.90
C ARG A 25 -9.22 -12.95 15.13
N PRO A 26 -8.44 -13.79 14.42
CA PRO A 26 -7.31 -13.30 13.63
C PRO A 26 -7.79 -12.51 12.41
N ALA A 27 -6.97 -11.55 11.98
CA ALA A 27 -7.19 -10.85 10.73
C ALA A 27 -7.04 -11.80 9.53
N ILE A 28 -7.86 -11.59 8.50
CA ILE A 28 -7.92 -12.45 7.32
C ILE A 28 -7.44 -11.64 6.11
N PRO A 29 -6.31 -12.01 5.48
CA PRO A 29 -5.89 -11.40 4.22
C PRO A 29 -6.89 -11.74 3.12
N LEU A 30 -7.44 -10.73 2.47
CA LEU A 30 -8.35 -10.86 1.32
C LEU A 30 -7.58 -10.75 -0.01
N SER A 31 -6.53 -9.93 -0.04
CA SER A 31 -5.63 -9.79 -1.20
C SER A 31 -4.28 -9.23 -0.76
N ASN A 32 -3.23 -9.54 -1.51
CA ASN A 32 -1.86 -9.05 -1.27
C ASN A 32 -1.08 -8.94 -2.59
N ILE A 33 -1.38 -7.91 -3.38
CA ILE A 33 -0.77 -7.69 -4.70
C ILE A 33 0.52 -6.88 -4.54
N ARG A 34 1.58 -7.28 -5.25
CA ARG A 34 2.88 -6.61 -5.22
C ARG A 34 3.45 -6.40 -6.62
N HIS A 35 4.04 -5.24 -6.84
CA HIS A 35 4.83 -4.94 -8.04
C HIS A 35 6.24 -4.48 -7.65
N THR A 36 7.26 -5.05 -8.30
CA THR A 36 8.67 -4.80 -7.96
C THR A 36 9.31 -3.91 -9.02
N TYR A 37 9.96 -2.82 -8.59
CA TYR A 37 10.87 -2.10 -9.46
C TYR A 37 12.18 -2.89 -9.57
N ASN A 38 12.47 -3.32 -10.80
CA ASN A 38 13.71 -4.01 -11.14
C ASN A 38 14.64 -3.02 -11.83
N SER A 39 15.74 -2.69 -11.16
CA SER A 39 16.80 -1.86 -11.75
C SER A 39 17.49 -2.60 -12.90
N PRO A 40 18.10 -1.86 -13.86
CA PRO A 40 19.00 -2.45 -14.84
C PRO A 40 20.10 -3.30 -14.18
N PRO A 41 20.55 -4.38 -14.84
CA PRO A 41 21.64 -5.21 -14.33
C PRO A 41 22.87 -4.38 -13.92
N GLY A 42 23.44 -4.69 -12.76
CA GLY A 42 24.61 -3.96 -12.22
C GLY A 42 24.30 -2.63 -11.53
N SER A 43 23.03 -2.25 -11.36
CA SER A 43 22.64 -1.01 -10.68
C SER A 43 21.70 -1.23 -9.50
N GLY A 44 21.76 -0.34 -8.50
CA GLY A 44 20.80 -0.29 -7.40
C GLY A 44 19.51 0.44 -7.78
N PHE A 45 18.47 0.35 -6.95
CA PHE A 45 17.25 1.14 -7.14
C PHE A 45 17.41 2.53 -6.55
N LEU A 46 17.38 3.56 -7.40
CA LEU A 46 17.47 4.94 -6.95
C LEU A 46 16.11 5.42 -6.43
N PRO A 47 16.09 6.30 -5.40
CA PRO A 47 14.83 6.83 -4.84
C PRO A 47 13.93 7.49 -5.89
N LYS A 48 14.51 8.25 -6.84
CA LYS A 48 13.78 8.93 -7.91
C LYS A 48 13.04 7.96 -8.82
N ASP A 49 13.72 6.93 -9.30
CA ASP A 49 13.14 5.96 -10.23
C ASP A 49 12.12 5.06 -9.54
N THR A 50 12.41 4.67 -8.30
CA THR A 50 11.47 3.91 -7.47
C THR A 50 10.18 4.71 -7.22
N ALA A 51 10.27 6.01 -6.92
CA ALA A 51 9.11 6.88 -6.76
C ALA A 51 8.31 7.06 -8.07
N LYS A 52 8.99 7.14 -9.22
CA LYS A 52 8.32 7.16 -10.54
C LYS A 52 7.57 5.84 -10.77
N HIS A 53 8.20 4.72 -10.48
CA HIS A 53 7.58 3.41 -10.56
C HIS A 53 6.33 3.33 -9.66
N HIS A 54 6.42 3.77 -8.40
CA HIS A 54 5.29 3.75 -7.48
C HIS A 54 4.10 4.56 -8.00
N ARG A 55 4.34 5.81 -8.44
CA ARG A 55 3.29 6.66 -9.02
C ARG A 55 2.63 6.04 -10.26
N THR A 56 3.39 5.30 -11.06
CA THR A 56 2.88 4.64 -12.27
C THR A 56 2.00 3.43 -11.93
N TRP A 57 2.41 2.62 -10.95
CA TRP A 57 1.79 1.32 -10.69
C TRP A 57 0.71 1.33 -9.61
N LEU A 58 0.66 2.34 -8.74
CA LEU A 58 -0.22 2.37 -7.57
C LEU A 58 -1.69 2.14 -7.89
N ILE A 59 -2.27 2.89 -8.83
CA ILE A 59 -3.68 2.71 -9.20
C ILE A 59 -3.94 1.35 -9.89
N PRO A 60 -3.14 0.90 -10.87
CA PRO A 60 -3.26 -0.44 -11.44
C PRO A 60 -3.31 -1.56 -10.39
N ILE A 61 -2.42 -1.54 -9.40
CA ILE A 61 -2.36 -2.61 -8.40
C ILE A 61 -3.45 -2.50 -7.32
N ILE A 62 -3.94 -1.29 -7.00
CA ILE A 62 -5.14 -1.13 -6.15
C ILE A 62 -6.35 -1.77 -6.82
N LYS A 63 -6.54 -1.51 -8.12
CA LYS A 63 -7.62 -2.14 -8.89
C LYS A 63 -7.46 -3.65 -8.96
N ALA A 64 -6.23 -4.15 -9.08
CA ALA A 64 -5.96 -5.59 -9.06
C ALA A 64 -6.29 -6.20 -7.70
N ALA A 65 -5.91 -5.57 -6.59
CA ALA A 65 -6.21 -6.05 -5.25
C ALA A 65 -7.72 -6.11 -4.97
N LEU A 66 -8.48 -5.09 -5.38
CA LEU A 66 -9.94 -5.08 -5.28
C LEU A 66 -10.57 -6.26 -6.05
N ARG A 67 -10.10 -6.52 -7.28
CA ARG A 67 -10.59 -7.65 -8.09
C ARG A 67 -10.24 -9.00 -7.47
N ASP A 68 -9.01 -9.16 -6.99
CA ASP A 68 -8.53 -10.38 -6.35
C ASP A 68 -9.33 -10.71 -5.08
N ALA A 69 -9.56 -9.70 -4.23
CA ALA A 69 -10.40 -9.82 -3.04
C ALA A 69 -11.90 -9.96 -3.34
N LYS A 70 -12.33 -9.72 -4.59
CA LYS A 70 -13.74 -9.69 -5.03
C LYS A 70 -14.60 -8.72 -4.22
N ILE A 71 -14.05 -7.54 -3.90
CA ILE A 71 -14.75 -6.47 -3.19
C ILE A 71 -14.70 -5.15 -3.97
N THR A 72 -15.48 -4.18 -3.52
CA THR A 72 -15.54 -2.83 -4.09
C THR A 72 -15.00 -1.79 -3.11
N ILE A 73 -14.84 -0.55 -3.58
CA ILE A 73 -14.42 0.58 -2.74
C ILE A 73 -15.39 0.82 -1.57
N ARG A 74 -16.67 0.46 -1.74
CA ARG A 74 -17.70 0.65 -0.71
C ARG A 74 -17.45 -0.20 0.53
N ASP A 75 -16.83 -1.36 0.35
CA ASP A 75 -16.54 -2.33 1.40
C ASP A 75 -15.30 -1.94 2.22
N ILE A 76 -14.47 -1.00 1.73
CA ILE A 76 -13.30 -0.49 2.46
C ILE A 76 -13.77 0.45 3.57
N ASP A 77 -13.30 0.22 4.78
CA ASP A 77 -13.62 1.04 5.96
C ASP A 77 -12.53 2.06 6.27
N CYS A 78 -11.26 1.71 6.06
CA CYS A 78 -10.12 2.60 6.30
C CYS A 78 -8.97 2.35 5.32
N ILE A 79 -8.12 3.37 5.18
CA ILE A 79 -6.91 3.31 4.35
C ILE A 79 -5.70 3.44 5.27
N CYS A 80 -4.75 2.52 5.14
CA CYS A 80 -3.51 2.53 5.91
C CYS A 80 -2.33 2.68 4.95
N TYR A 81 -1.27 3.36 5.38
CA TYR A 81 -0.04 3.45 4.57
C TYR A 81 1.22 3.42 5.42
N THR A 82 2.33 2.99 4.82
CA THR A 82 3.63 3.02 5.49
C THR A 82 4.11 4.44 5.72
N ARG A 83 4.25 4.84 6.99
CA ARG A 83 4.88 6.13 7.37
C ARG A 83 6.39 6.11 7.21
N GLY A 84 6.98 4.96 7.53
CA GLY A 84 8.42 4.75 7.57
C GLY A 84 8.83 3.68 8.58
N PRO A 85 10.13 3.39 8.70
CA PRO A 85 11.24 3.97 7.94
C PRO A 85 11.25 3.53 6.47
N GLY A 86 12.09 4.15 5.62
CA GLY A 86 12.21 3.82 4.20
C GLY A 86 12.78 4.96 3.35
N MET A 87 12.80 4.78 2.02
CA MET A 87 13.25 5.80 1.08
C MET A 87 12.26 6.96 0.99
N GLY A 88 12.74 8.19 1.18
CA GLY A 88 11.88 9.38 1.28
C GLY A 88 10.93 9.59 0.09
N ALA A 89 11.44 9.59 -1.15
CA ALA A 89 10.62 9.86 -2.34
C ALA A 89 9.54 8.77 -2.61
N PRO A 90 9.85 7.46 -2.49
CA PRO A 90 8.85 6.40 -2.49
C PRO A 90 7.77 6.54 -1.40
N LEU A 91 8.18 6.78 -0.14
CA LEU A 91 7.25 6.98 0.98
C LEU A 91 6.30 8.16 0.73
N GLN A 92 6.82 9.29 0.24
CA GLN A 92 5.99 10.45 -0.10
C GLN A 92 4.96 10.14 -1.19
N SER A 93 5.35 9.33 -2.19
CA SER A 93 4.44 8.94 -3.28
C SER A 93 3.27 8.10 -2.75
N VAL A 94 3.53 7.17 -1.85
CA VAL A 94 2.52 6.32 -1.23
C VAL A 94 1.65 7.10 -0.25
N ALA A 95 2.24 7.93 0.62
CA ALA A 95 1.52 8.75 1.59
C ALA A 95 0.58 9.75 0.90
N LEU A 96 1.04 10.41 -0.16
CA LEU A 96 0.20 11.30 -0.96
C LEU A 96 -1.00 10.56 -1.53
N ALA A 97 -0.77 9.41 -2.17
CA ALA A 97 -1.84 8.61 -2.73
C ALA A 97 -2.86 8.16 -1.67
N ALA A 98 -2.41 7.67 -0.52
CA ALA A 98 -3.28 7.24 0.58
C ALA A 98 -4.20 8.40 1.05
N ARG A 99 -3.61 9.58 1.28
CA ARG A 99 -4.35 10.78 1.70
C ARG A 99 -5.32 11.28 0.62
N THR A 100 -4.93 11.21 -0.65
CA THR A 100 -5.84 11.56 -1.75
C THR A 100 -7.02 10.59 -1.81
N LEU A 101 -6.79 9.28 -1.70
CA LEU A 101 -7.86 8.29 -1.68
C LEU A 101 -8.77 8.44 -0.46
N SER A 102 -8.23 8.79 0.70
CA SER A 102 -8.98 9.11 1.92
C SER A 102 -10.04 10.17 1.66
N LEU A 103 -9.61 11.29 1.07
CA LEU A 103 -10.46 12.43 0.77
C LEU A 103 -11.48 12.09 -0.33
N LEU A 104 -11.04 11.40 -1.39
CA LEU A 104 -11.92 11.03 -2.51
C LEU A 104 -13.00 10.02 -2.11
N TRP A 105 -12.69 9.08 -1.22
CA TRP A 105 -13.61 8.01 -0.82
C TRP A 105 -14.33 8.31 0.49
N ASN A 106 -14.02 9.45 1.12
CA ASN A 106 -14.49 9.83 2.44
C ASN A 106 -14.27 8.71 3.48
N LYS A 107 -13.03 8.20 3.55
CA LYS A 107 -12.61 7.13 4.45
C LYS A 107 -11.51 7.61 5.38
N PRO A 108 -11.53 7.25 6.68
CA PRO A 108 -10.43 7.56 7.59
C PRO A 108 -9.11 6.98 7.09
N THR A 109 -8.00 7.60 7.50
CA THR A 109 -6.66 7.15 7.11
C THR A 109 -5.71 7.15 8.28
N ASP A 110 -4.95 6.06 8.37
CA ASP A 110 -3.98 5.81 9.44
C ASP A 110 -2.58 5.57 8.86
N GLU A 111 -1.58 6.05 9.59
CA GLU A 111 -0.19 5.85 9.24
C GLU A 111 0.42 4.73 10.09
N VAL A 112 1.15 3.82 9.45
CA VAL A 112 1.72 2.64 10.11
C VAL A 112 3.24 2.73 10.11
N LEU A 113 3.82 2.62 11.31
CA LEU A 113 5.26 2.43 11.47
C LEU A 113 5.62 0.96 11.22
N VAL A 114 6.46 0.74 10.22
CA VAL A 114 7.02 -0.60 9.98
C VAL A 114 8.13 -0.81 10.99
N LYS A 115 7.94 -1.75 11.92
CA LYS A 115 9.01 -2.23 12.78
C LYS A 115 9.66 -3.43 12.09
N TRP A 116 10.93 -3.29 11.73
CA TRP A 116 11.75 -4.45 11.41
C TRP A 116 11.86 -5.29 12.69
N ARG A 117 11.62 -6.60 12.58
CA ARG A 117 11.99 -7.51 13.67
C ARG A 117 13.51 -7.67 13.59
N ASP A 118 14.18 -7.41 14.70
CA ASP A 118 15.58 -7.75 14.90
C ASP A 118 15.78 -9.27 14.84
#